data_AF-A0A1G3R8Q9-F1
#
_entry.id   AF-A0A1G3R8Q9-F1
#
_cell.length_a   1.000
_cell.length_b   1.000
_cell.length_c   1.000
_cell.angle_alpha   90.00
_cell.angle_beta   90.00
_cell.angle_gamma   90.00
#
_symmetry.space_group_name_H-M   'P 1'
#
loop_
_entity.id
_entity.type
_entity.pdbx_description
1 polymer ?
#
loop_
_entity_poly.entity_id
_entity_poly.type
_entity_poly.pdbx_seq_one_letter_code
_entity_poly.pdbx_strand_id
1 'polypeptide(L)' 'MSLPALSGGESVYCINEMQMRKALELAREDPRSGPRLAVKLAELEAGLDRNERAALAFLLIDRLRRSPL' A
#
# COMPACT_ATOMS: atom_id res chain seq x y z
N MET A 1 -22.27 9.36 -11.84
CA MET A 1 -21.11 10.22 -11.53
C MET A 1 -19.92 9.30 -11.28
N SER A 2 -18.89 9.36 -12.11
CA SER A 2 -17.69 8.55 -11.97
C SER A 2 -16.76 9.23 -10.97
N LEU A 3 -16.23 8.48 -9.99
CA LEU A 3 -15.25 9.00 -9.04
C LEU A 3 -14.01 9.51 -9.80
N PRO A 4 -13.40 10.64 -9.38
CA PRO A 4 -12.14 11.05 -9.95
C PRO A 4 -11.13 9.91 -9.83
N ALA A 5 -10.34 9.67 -10.88
CA ALA A 5 -9.24 8.73 -10.81
C ALA A 5 -8.32 9.14 -9.65
N LEU A 6 -7.82 8.17 -8.88
CA LEU A 6 -6.77 8.40 -7.90
C LEU A 6 -5.42 8.58 -8.62
N SER A 7 -5.39 9.49 -9.60
CA SER A 7 -4.17 9.95 -10.27
C SER A 7 -3.37 10.76 -9.27
N GLY A 8 -2.08 10.43 -9.10
CA GLY A 8 -1.17 11.02 -8.12
C GLY A 8 -0.79 12.50 -8.37
N GLY A 9 -1.70 13.30 -8.93
CA GLY A 9 -1.50 14.72 -9.20
C GLY A 9 -2.02 15.65 -8.12
N GLU A 10 -2.98 15.22 -7.29
CA GLU A 10 -3.56 16.06 -6.24
C GLU A 10 -3.49 15.34 -4.88
N SER A 11 -2.77 15.95 -3.95
CA SER A 11 -2.54 15.49 -2.57
C SER A 11 -1.66 14.24 -2.42
N VAL A 12 -0.35 14.46 -2.60
CA VAL A 12 0.70 13.54 -2.13
C VAL A 12 0.59 13.44 -0.60
N TYR A 13 0.08 12.32 -0.07
CA TYR A 13 0.43 11.93 1.28
C TYR A 13 1.94 11.76 1.29
N CYS A 14 2.68 12.65 1.99
CA CYS A 14 4.11 12.51 2.13
C CYS A 14 4.40 11.21 2.89
N ILE A 15 4.74 10.13 2.18
CA ILE A 15 5.32 8.95 2.80
C ILE A 15 6.76 9.33 3.16
N ASN A 16 7.09 9.30 4.44
CA ASN A 16 8.45 9.58 4.88
C ASN A 16 9.40 8.53 4.26
N GLU A 17 10.52 8.98 3.67
CA GLU A 17 11.50 8.11 3.00
C GLU A 17 12.01 6.98 3.91
N MET A 18 12.20 7.24 5.21
CA MET A 18 12.58 6.23 6.19
C MET A 18 11.50 5.16 6.35
N GLN A 19 10.23 5.56 6.40
CA GLN A 19 9.11 4.61 6.50
C GLN A 19 9.01 3.77 5.23
N MET A 20 9.20 4.39 4.06
CA MET A 20 9.23 3.67 2.79
C MET A 20 10.39 2.67 2.76
N ARG A 21 11.60 3.08 3.18
CA ARG A 21 12.77 2.21 3.23
C ARG A 21 12.52 0.98 4.11
N LYS A 22 12.03 1.17 5.34
CA LYS A 22 11.70 0.06 6.25
C LYS A 22 10.63 -0.88 5.69
N ALA A 23 9.62 -0.32 5.02
CA ALA A 23 8.60 -1.14 4.36
C ALA A 23 9.20 -1.99 3.22
N LEU A 24 10.13 -1.42 2.44
CA LEU A 24 10.85 -2.13 1.39
C LEU A 24 11.78 -3.21 1.95
N GLU A 25 12.53 -2.92 3.01
CA GLU A 25 13.37 -3.90 3.72
C GLU A 25 12.52 -5.08 4.21
N LEU A 26 11.38 -4.82 4.89
CA LEU A 26 10.47 -5.88 5.33
C LEU A 26 9.90 -6.70 4.17
N ALA A 27 9.59 -6.05 3.04
CA ALA A 27 9.01 -6.72 1.88
C ALA A 27 10.03 -7.49 1.03
N ARG A 28 11.31 -7.10 1.04
CA ARG A 28 12.33 -7.63 0.13
C ARG A 28 13.42 -8.44 0.84
N GLU A 29 13.77 -8.07 2.05
CA GLU A 29 14.95 -8.58 2.75
C GLU A 29 14.57 -9.50 3.92
N ASP A 30 13.40 -9.33 4.54
CA ASP A 30 12.96 -10.22 5.62
C ASP A 30 12.57 -11.62 5.09
N PRO A 31 13.25 -12.71 5.50
CA PRO A 31 13.06 -14.04 4.93
C PRO A 31 11.70 -14.67 5.28
N ARG A 32 10.98 -14.15 6.28
CA ARG A 32 9.68 -14.68 6.71
C ARG A 32 8.52 -13.88 6.10
N SER A 33 8.65 -12.56 6.09
CA SER A 33 7.61 -11.61 5.71
C SER A 33 7.64 -11.32 4.23
N GLY A 34 8.83 -11.23 3.62
CA GLY A 34 9.00 -10.93 2.19
C GLY A 34 8.21 -11.87 1.29
N PRO A 35 8.37 -13.21 1.39
CA PRO A 35 7.61 -14.15 0.57
C PRO A 35 6.09 -14.04 0.77
N ARG A 36 5.63 -13.80 2.02
CA ARG A 36 4.20 -13.66 2.33
C ARG A 36 3.61 -12.38 1.75
N LEU A 37 4.35 -11.27 1.84
CA LEU A 37 3.96 -9.98 1.29
C LEU A 37 3.93 -10.02 -0.24
N ALA A 38 4.91 -10.67 -0.88
CA ALA A 38 4.95 -10.84 -2.33
C ALA A 38 3.74 -11.63 -2.85
N VAL A 39 3.37 -12.75 -2.20
CA VAL A 39 2.19 -13.53 -2.58
C VAL A 39 0.91 -12.70 -2.45
N LYS A 40 0.75 -11.98 -1.32
CA LYS A 40 -0.44 -11.14 -1.10
C LYS A 40 -0.53 -9.98 -2.09
N LEU A 41 0.61 -9.37 -2.43
CA LEU A 41 0.64 -8.31 -3.44
C LEU A 41 0.21 -8.85 -4.82
N ALA A 42 0.71 -10.01 -5.22
CA ALA A 42 0.32 -10.62 -6.49
C ALA A 42 -1.18 -10.97 -6.55
N GLU A 43 -1.75 -11.49 -5.46
CA GLU A 43 -3.21 -11.74 -5.37
C GLU A 43 -4.02 -10.43 -5.55
N LEU A 44 -3.58 -9.34 -4.93
CA LEU A 44 -4.24 -8.02 -5.06
C LEU A 44 -4.10 -7.46 -6.48
N GLU A 45 -2.94 -7.61 -7.11
CA GLU A 45 -2.71 -7.13 -8.48
C GLU A 45 -3.46 -7.93 -9.55
N ALA A 46 -3.71 -9.22 -9.29
CA ALA A 46 -4.56 -10.04 -10.15
C ALA A 46 -6.06 -9.77 -9.95
N GLY A 47 -6.47 -9.40 -8.73
CA GLY A 47 -7.88 -9.27 -8.35
C GLY A 47 -8.45 -7.86 -8.40
N LEU A 48 -7.61 -6.81 -8.46
CA LEU A 48 -8.04 -5.41 -8.34
C LEU A 48 -7.43 -4.55 -9.45
N ASP A 49 -8.22 -3.62 -9.97
CA ASP A 49 -7.74 -2.61 -10.91
C ASP A 49 -6.84 -1.57 -10.22
N ARG A 50 -6.32 -0.60 -11.00
CA ARG A 50 -5.43 0.44 -10.46
C ARG A 50 -6.09 1.30 -9.38
N ASN A 51 -7.33 1.70 -9.57
CA ASN A 51 -8.04 2.59 -8.64
C ASN A 51 -8.46 1.83 -7.38
N GLU A 52 -8.88 0.57 -7.52
CA GLU A 52 -9.20 -0.31 -6.40
C GLU A 52 -7.98 -0.58 -5.53
N ARG A 53 -6.81 -0.85 -6.13
CA ARG A 53 -5.55 -0.97 -5.39
C ARG A 53 -5.19 0.30 -4.65
N ALA A 54 -5.32 1.46 -5.30
CA ALA A 54 -5.07 2.75 -4.65
C ALA A 54 -6.05 3.00 -3.49
N ALA A 55 -7.34 2.71 -3.67
CA ALA A 55 -8.34 2.82 -2.61
C ALA A 55 -8.02 1.89 -1.42
N LEU A 56 -7.66 0.63 -1.70
CA LEU A 56 -7.26 -0.33 -0.66
C LEU A 56 -6.03 0.16 0.11
N ALA A 57 -5.02 0.71 -0.57
CA ALA A 57 -3.84 1.27 0.09
C ALA A 57 -4.20 2.39 1.07
N PHE A 58 -5.08 3.32 0.67
CA PHE A 58 -5.55 4.39 1.56
C PHE A 58 -6.37 3.85 2.75
N LEU A 59 -7.23 2.86 2.54
CA LEU A 59 -7.98 2.22 3.62
C LEU A 59 -7.07 1.52 4.64
N LEU A 60 -6.02 0.83 4.17
CA LEU A 60 -5.03 0.21 5.06
C LEU A 60 -4.28 1.27 5.87
N ILE A 61 -3.87 2.37 5.25
CA ILE A 61 -3.19 3.49 5.93
C ILE A 61 -4.11 4.11 7.00
N ASP A 62 -5.36 4.41 6.66
CA ASP A 62 -6.32 4.98 7.62
C ASP A 62 -6.54 4.06 8.83
N ARG A 63 -6.67 2.75 8.59
CA ARG A 63 -6.81 1.76 9.67
C ARG A 63 -5.56 1.67 10.54
N LEU A 64 -4.36 1.62 9.95
CA LEU A 64 -3.10 1.59 10.69
C LEU A 64 -2.91 2.84 11.55
N ARG A 65 -3.31 4.02 11.05
CA ARG A 65 -3.27 5.27 11.82
C ARG A 65 -4.20 5.29 13.03
N ARG A 66 -5.32 4.56 12.97
CA ARG A 66 -6.32 4.47 14.05
C ARG A 66 -6.05 3.33 15.02
N SER A 67 -5.23 2.36 14.63
CA SER A 67 -4.85 1.25 15.49
C SER A 67 -3.82 1.73 16.53
N PRO A 68 -4.07 1.54 17.83
CA PRO A 68 -2.98 1.61 18.81
C PRO A 68 -1.95 0.51 18.51
N LEU A 69 -0.67 0.80 18.80
CA LEU A 69 0.44 -0.16 18.73
C LEU A 69 0.29 -1.26 19.79
#